data_AF-A0A922W336-F1
#
_entry.id   AF-A0A922W336-F1
#
_cell.length_a   1.000
_cell.length_b   1.000
_cell.length_c   1.000
_cell.angle_alpha   90.00
_cell.angle_beta   90.00
_cell.angle_gamma   90.00
#
_symmetry.space_group_name_H-M   'P 1'
#
loop_
_entity.id
_entity.type
_entity.pdbx_description
1 polymer ?
#
loop_
_entity_poly.entity_id
_entity_poly.type
_entity_poly.pdbx_seq_one_letter_code
_entity_poly.pdbx_strand_id
1 'polypeptide(L)' 'MSDFRQFRVTLDDPEADEARTVIVQARTEVQSQDAASKLMRPGERIIAVNEIKGASSPAPDAGLAFPGTQTHPDDRGA' A
#
# COMPACT_ATOMS: atom_id res chain seq x y z
N MET A 1 12.96 19.22 -18.95
CA MET A 1 12.32 19.00 -17.63
C MET A 1 12.20 17.50 -17.43
N SER A 2 12.71 16.95 -16.33
CA SER A 2 12.55 15.52 -16.04
C SER A 2 11.14 15.29 -15.48
N ASP A 3 10.30 14.52 -16.17
CA ASP A 3 8.94 14.14 -15.72
C ASP A 3 9.07 13.05 -14.64
N PHE A 4 9.36 13.45 -13.41
CA PHE A 4 9.34 12.56 -12.25
C PHE A 4 7.97 12.60 -11.60
N ARG A 5 7.44 11.43 -11.26
CA ARG A 5 6.12 11.21 -10.67
C ARG A 5 6.29 10.51 -9.33
N GLN A 6 5.37 10.76 -8.42
CA GLN A 6 5.36 10.06 -7.14
C GLN A 6 4.58 8.76 -7.27
N PHE A 7 5.11 7.69 -6.70
CA PHE A 7 4.46 6.39 -6.62
C PHE A 7 4.39 5.96 -5.16
N ARG A 8 3.20 5.53 -4.74
CA ARG A 8 2.99 4.81 -3.48
C ARG A 8 3.18 3.32 -3.76
N VAL A 9 4.12 2.70 -3.07
CA VAL A 9 4.38 1.26 -3.14
C VAL A 9 4.00 0.64 -1.80
N THR A 10 3.09 -0.32 -1.81
CA THR A 10 2.70 -1.08 -0.62
C THR A 10 3.56 -2.33 -0.54
N LEU A 11 4.22 -2.49 0.60
CA LEU A 11 5.04 -3.61 0.98
C LEU A 11 4.28 -4.42 2.03
N ASP A 12 4.21 -5.73 1.82
CA ASP A 12 3.69 -6.71 2.76
C ASP A 12 4.86 -7.41 3.43
N ASP A 13 4.86 -7.45 4.76
CA ASP A 13 5.76 -8.29 5.54
C ASP A 13 4.98 -9.49 6.08
N PRO A 14 4.99 -10.64 5.39
CA PRO A 14 4.24 -11.81 5.81
C PRO A 14 4.78 -12.42 7.12
N GLU A 15 6.00 -12.08 7.53
CA GLU A 15 6.58 -12.54 8.79
C GLU A 15 6.13 -11.69 9.98
N ALA A 16 5.93 -10.39 9.77
CA ALA A 16 5.44 -9.46 10.79
C ALA A 16 3.92 -9.28 10.76
N ASP A 17 3.22 -9.85 9.77
CA ASP A 17 1.78 -9.66 9.53
C ASP A 17 1.42 -8.15 9.42
N GLU A 18 2.35 -7.38 8.86
CA GLU A 18 2.27 -5.92 8.77
C GLU A 18 2.47 -5.47 7.32
N ALA A 19 1.61 -4.57 6.85
CA ALA A 19 1.79 -3.90 5.57
C ALA A 19 2.24 -2.45 5.78
N ARG A 20 3.26 -2.01 5.04
CA ARG A 20 3.74 -0.63 5.05
C ARG A 20 3.77 -0.02 3.66
N THR A 21 3.52 1.28 3.58
CA THR A 21 3.61 2.03 2.33
C THR A 21 4.83 2.93 2.28
N VAL A 22 5.53 2.92 1.16
CA VAL A 22 6.65 3.83 0.86
C VAL A 22 6.30 4.71 -0.34
N ILE A 23 6.77 5.96 -0.32
CA ILE A 23 6.59 6.90 -1.43
C ILE A 23 7.93 7.09 -2.11
N VAL A 24 7.99 6.84 -3.42
CA VAL A 24 9.19 6.97 -4.24
C VAL A 24 8.93 7.91 -5.42
N GLN A 25 9.97 8.63 -5.85
CA GLN A 25 9.92 9.43 -7.07
C GLN A 25 10.55 8.63 -8.22
N ALA A 26 9.78 8.37 -9.27
CA ALA A 26 10.22 7.61 -10.42
C ALA A 26 9.60 8.15 -11.71
N ARG A 27 10.16 7.79 -12.86
CA ARG A 27 9.56 8.15 -14.16
C ARG A 27 8.52 7.14 -14.64
N THR A 28 8.61 5.91 -14.14
CA THR A 28 7.78 4.77 -14.56
C THR A 28 7.50 3.88 -13.36
N GLU A 29 6.46 3.06 -13.46
CA GLU A 29 6.10 2.07 -12.44
C GLU A 29 7.22 1.04 -12.19
N VAL A 30 7.93 0.62 -13.23
CA VAL A 30 9.07 -0.30 -13.08
C VAL A 30 10.20 0.35 -12.27
N GLN A 31 10.47 1.63 -12.51
CA GLN A 31 11.48 2.37 -11.74
C GLN A 31 11.03 2.64 -10.29
N SER A 32 9.73 2.76 -10.02
CA SER A 32 9.24 2.89 -8.65
C SER A 32 9.34 1.57 -7.89
N GLN A 33 9.11 0.44 -8.55
CA GLN A 33 9.35 -0.88 -7.96
C GLN A 33 10.83 -1.07 -7.62
N ASP A 34 11.75 -0.79 -8.56
CA ASP A 34 13.20 -0.87 -8.30
C ASP A 34 13.65 0.03 -7.14
N ALA A 35 13.13 1.27 -7.10
CA ALA A 35 13.40 2.20 -6.01
C ALA A 35 12.84 1.70 -4.66
N ALA A 36 11.63 1.14 -4.66
CA ALA A 36 11.02 0.57 -3.47
C ALA A 36 11.75 -0.69 -3.00
N SER A 37 12.22 -1.54 -3.91
CA SER A 37 13.00 -2.74 -3.59
C SER A 37 14.28 -2.44 -2.81
N LYS A 38 14.87 -1.26 -3.00
CA LYS A 38 16.05 -0.82 -2.22
C LYS A 38 15.71 -0.37 -0.80
N LEU A 39 14.44 -0.09 -0.53
CA LEU A 39 13.93 0.32 0.78
C LEU A 39 13.29 -0.86 1.55
N MET A 40 13.12 -2.00 0.88
CA MET A 40 12.55 -3.21 1.45
C MET A 40 13.49 -3.86 2.47
N ARG A 41 12.90 -4.40 3.53
CA ARG A 41 13.54 -5.30 4.48
C ARG A 41 13.55 -6.72 3.90
N PRO A 42 14.44 -7.60 4.38
CA PRO A 42 14.36 -9.02 4.05
C PRO A 42 12.97 -9.57 4.43
N GLY A 43 12.38 -10.39 3.57
CA GLY A 43 11.05 -10.98 3.80
C GLY A 43 9.89 -10.20 3.18
N GLU A 44 10.04 -8.89 3.03
CA GLU A 44 8.99 -8.04 2.47
C GLU A 44 8.74 -8.29 0.98
N ARG A 45 7.52 -7.99 0.54
CA ARG A 45 7.04 -8.18 -0.84
C ARG A 45 6.24 -6.99 -1.32
N ILE A 46 6.46 -6.54 -2.55
CA ILE A 46 5.62 -5.50 -3.15
C ILE A 46 4.27 -6.13 -3.51
N ILE A 47 3.18 -5.60 -2.95
CA ILE A 47 1.81 -6.06 -3.20
C ILE A 47 0.97 -5.04 -3.98
N ALA A 48 1.36 -3.77 -4.00
CA ALA A 48 0.69 -2.75 -4.80
C ALA A 48 1.63 -1.61 -5.19
N VAL A 49 1.38 -1.02 -6.36
CA VAL A 49 2.03 0.21 -6.81
C VAL A 49 0.96 1.13 -7.39
N ASN A 50 0.93 2.38 -6.93
CA ASN A 50 -0.03 3.38 -7.40
C ASN A 50 0.69 4.71 -7.67
N GLU A 51 0.52 5.27 -8.86
CA GLU A 51 0.98 6.62 -9.15
C GLU A 51 0.11 7.64 -8.38
N ILE A 52 0.76 8.53 -7.61
CA ILE A 52 0.12 9.64 -6.91
C ILE A 52 -0.01 10.80 -7.92
N LYS A 53 -1.10 10.81 -8.67
CA LYS A 53 -1.53 11.97 -9.47
C LYS A 53 -2.33 12.91 -8.57
N GLY A 54 -2.10 14.21 -8.69
CA GLY A 54 -2.61 15.25 -7.77
C GLY A 54 -4.05 15.05 -7.29
N ALA A 55 -4.22 15.22 -5.97
CA ALA A 55 -5.48 15.41 -5.23
C ALA A 55 -6.61 14.40 -5.52
N SER A 56 -6.40 13.13 -5.19
CA SER A 56 -7.36 12.27 -4.47
C SER A 56 -6.85 10.84 -4.53
N SER A 57 -6.19 10.39 -3.47
CA SER A 57 -6.21 8.98 -3.16
C SER A 57 -7.00 8.88 -1.87
N PRO A 58 -8.18 8.22 -1.85
CA PRO A 58 -8.62 7.67 -0.59
C PRO A 58 -7.44 6.84 -0.06
N ALA A 59 -7.18 6.96 1.24
CA ALA A 59 -6.35 5.99 1.93
C ALA A 59 -6.78 4.58 1.46
N PRO A 60 -5.88 3.59 1.38
CA PRO A 60 -6.39 2.24 1.55
C PRO A 60 -7.09 2.28 2.90
N ASP A 61 -8.42 2.31 2.86
CA ASP A 61 -9.25 1.80 3.94
C ASP A 61 -8.51 0.52 4.35
N ALA A 62 -8.04 0.50 5.59
CA ALA A 62 -7.35 -0.65 6.14
C ALA A 62 -8.39 -1.78 6.26
N GLY A 63 -8.81 -2.32 5.12
CA GLY A 63 -9.27 -3.66 4.93
C GLY A 63 -8.09 -4.60 5.12
N LEU A 64 -7.45 -4.51 6.30
CA LEU A 64 -7.01 -5.69 7.03
C LEU A 64 -8.29 -6.47 7.38
N ALA A 65 -8.94 -7.01 6.36
CA ALA A 65 -9.87 -8.11 6.52
C ALA A 65 -9.02 -9.35 6.74
N PHE A 66 -8.42 -9.42 7.93
CA PHE A 66 -8.20 -10.71 8.57
C PHE A 66 -9.52 -11.49 8.49
N PRO A 67 -9.52 -12.77 8.10
CA PRO A 67 -10.73 -13.57 8.09
C PRO A 67 -11.13 -13.85 9.54
N GLY A 68 -11.80 -12.89 10.17
CA GLY A 68 -12.20 -13.01 11.56
C GLY A 68 -12.32 -11.66 12.24
N THR A 69 -13.34 -10.89 11.88
CA THR A 69 -14.25 -10.15 12.77
C THR A 69 -14.94 -9.04 11.98
N GLN A 70 -15.76 -9.42 11.01
CA GLN A 70 -16.86 -8.55 10.59
C GLN A 70 -17.95 -8.69 11.66
N THR A 71 -17.78 -8.00 12.79
CA THR A 71 -18.89 -7.74 13.71
C THR A 71 -19.87 -6.83 12.97
N HIS A 72 -20.83 -7.44 12.28
CA HIS A 72 -22.16 -6.84 12.21
C HIS A 72 -22.73 -6.93 13.63
N PRO A 73 -23.07 -5.81 14.30
CA PRO A 73 -24.14 -5.90 15.25
C PRO A 73 -25.42 -6.11 14.43
N ASP A 74 -25.82 -7.38 14.35
CA ASP A 74 -27.19 -7.76 14.06
C ASP A 74 -28.12 -7.11 15.10
N ASP A 75 -29.15 -6.44 14.60
CA ASP A 75 -30.51 -6.33 15.14
C ASP A 75 -30.75 -6.40 16.66
N ARG A 76 -31.35 -5.34 17.24
CA ARG A 76 -32.58 -5.45 18.07
C ARG A 76 -33.07 -4.11 18.65
N GLY A 77 -34.26 -3.71 18.20
CA GLY A 77 -35.43 -3.32 19.01
C GLY A 77 -35.31 -2.28 20.13
N ALA A 78 -36.02 -1.15 19.95
CA ALA A 78 -37.20 -0.76 20.75
C ALA A 78 -37.83 0.51 20.16
#